data_AF-D7NMY2-F1
#
_entry.id   AF-D7NMY2-F1
#
_cell.length_a   1.000
_cell.length_b   1.000
_cell.length_c   1.000
_cell.angle_alpha   90.00
_cell.angle_beta   90.00
_cell.angle_gamma   90.00
#
_symmetry.space_group_name_H-M   'P 1'
#
loop_
_entity.id
_entity.type
_entity.pdbx_description
1 polymer ?
#
loop_
_entity_poly.entity_id
_entity_poly.type
_entity_poly.pdbx_seq_one_letter_code
_entity_poly.pdbx_strand_id
1 'polypeptide(L)'
;MNVDIFSGIKTDVEYLKTMKKYKNNKDLKLADLGYFKIDYLKRIDKSGTSFISKVKSNTSLYVKNPTPEKYKVGTIKKSSEYIKIDIIKLVEPLAPGETIELNDIYIGSKKDFQSRLIITKLTKENKEKRLFNHIEGIERKDYISQKEIRF
;
A
#
# COMPACT_ATOMS: atom_id res chain seq x y z
N MET A 1 -3.04 19.21 17.47
CA MET A 1 -2.95 18.28 16.33
C MET A 1 -2.97 19.14 15.07
N ASN A 2 -1.86 19.23 14.33
CA ASN A 2 -1.84 19.95 13.05
C ASN A 2 -2.33 18.99 11.97
N VAL A 3 -3.37 19.38 11.25
CA VAL A 3 -3.93 18.62 10.12
C VAL A 3 -3.80 19.50 8.89
N ASP A 4 -2.82 19.22 8.05
CA ASP A 4 -2.61 19.92 6.79
C ASP A 4 -3.28 19.12 5.66
N ILE A 5 -4.28 19.73 5.01
CA ILE A 5 -5.01 19.15 3.87
C ILE A 5 -4.50 19.80 2.59
N PHE A 6 -4.02 19.00 1.65
CA PHE A 6 -3.54 19.47 0.34
C PHE A 6 -4.41 18.91 -0.78
N SER A 7 -4.70 19.74 -1.79
CA SER A 7 -5.38 19.32 -3.02
C SER A 7 -4.46 18.42 -3.86
N GLY A 8 -4.95 17.26 -4.27
CA GLY A 8 -4.22 16.22 -5.03
C GLY A 8 -3.92 16.56 -6.50
N ILE A 9 -3.97 17.84 -6.88
CA ILE A 9 -3.72 18.31 -8.25
C ILE A 9 -2.24 18.67 -8.45
N LYS A 10 -1.44 18.74 -7.37
CA LYS A 10 -0.02 19.07 -7.46
C LYS A 10 0.83 17.87 -7.86
N THR A 11 1.85 18.14 -8.67
CA THR A 11 2.80 17.13 -9.13
C THR A 11 3.55 16.48 -7.96
N ASP A 12 3.91 15.20 -8.12
CA ASP A 12 4.58 14.35 -7.12
C ASP A 12 5.82 15.02 -6.51
N VAL A 13 6.54 15.83 -7.30
CA VAL A 13 7.75 16.54 -6.89
C VAL A 13 7.46 17.64 -5.86
N GLU A 14 6.38 18.40 -6.05
CA GLU A 14 5.96 19.42 -5.08
C GLU A 14 5.46 18.81 -3.78
N TYR A 15 4.75 17.69 -3.87
CA TYR A 15 4.25 16.99 -2.69
C TYR A 15 5.40 16.51 -1.78
N LEU A 16 6.44 15.89 -2.37
CA LEU A 16 7.64 15.47 -1.64
C LEU A 16 8.42 16.63 -1.02
N LYS A 17 8.45 17.80 -1.67
CA LYS A 17 9.10 19.02 -1.12
C LYS A 17 8.34 19.54 0.10
N THR A 18 7.02 19.63 0.01
CA THR A 18 6.14 20.07 1.09
C THR A 18 6.25 19.13 2.30
N MET A 19 6.28 17.82 2.06
CA MET A 19 6.35 16.82 3.13
C MET A 19 7.72 16.73 3.84
N LYS A 20 8.79 17.22 3.18
CA LYS A 20 10.10 17.41 3.81
C LYS A 20 10.14 18.64 4.72
N LYS A 21 9.34 19.67 4.42
CA LYS A 21 9.27 20.92 5.19
C LYS A 21 8.63 20.70 6.57
N TYR A 22 7.60 19.86 6.63
CA TYR A 22 6.91 19.49 7.86
C TYR A 22 7.44 18.14 8.37
N LYS A 23 8.54 18.20 9.13
CA LYS A 23 9.22 17.02 9.69
C LYS A 23 9.27 17.14 11.20
N ASN A 24 8.10 17.14 11.85
CA ASN A 24 8.06 16.96 13.29
C ASN A 24 8.02 15.46 13.59
N ASN A 25 8.89 15.01 14.49
CA ASN A 25 9.10 13.59 14.80
C ASN A 25 7.92 12.91 15.55
N LYS A 26 6.75 13.55 15.63
CA LYS A 26 5.55 13.04 16.32
C LYS A 26 4.28 13.07 15.44
N ASP A 27 4.42 13.38 14.15
CA ASP A 27 3.28 13.46 13.25
C ASP A 27 2.91 12.08 12.67
N LEU A 28 1.64 11.87 12.35
CA LEU A 28 1.16 10.72 11.59
C LEU A 28 1.09 11.08 10.10
N LYS A 29 1.80 10.35 9.26
CA LYS A 29 1.79 10.55 7.80
C LYS A 29 0.82 9.58 7.11
N LEU A 30 -0.22 10.12 6.47
CA LEU A 30 -1.19 9.38 5.64
C LEU A 30 -0.88 9.57 4.16
N ALA A 31 -0.74 8.47 3.43
CA ALA A 31 -0.04 8.47 2.14
C ALA A 31 -0.45 7.28 1.26
N ASP A 32 -0.49 7.37 -0.08
CA ASP A 32 -0.67 6.19 -0.95
C ASP A 32 0.69 5.60 -1.40
N LEU A 33 0.98 4.31 -1.15
CA LEU A 33 2.27 3.70 -1.52
C LEU A 33 2.52 3.72 -3.02
N GLY A 34 1.47 3.88 -3.83
CA GLY A 34 1.61 4.09 -5.27
C GLY A 34 2.56 5.24 -5.64
N TYR A 35 2.68 6.24 -4.77
CA TYR A 35 3.59 7.38 -4.91
C TYR A 35 4.83 7.31 -4.01
N PHE A 36 4.83 6.44 -2.99
CA PHE A 36 5.92 6.36 -2.03
C PHE A 36 6.89 5.21 -2.32
N LYS A 37 8.12 5.58 -2.66
CA LYS A 37 9.24 4.65 -2.76
C LYS A 37 9.58 4.07 -1.39
N ILE A 38 9.97 2.80 -1.36
CA ILE A 38 10.43 2.09 -0.16
C ILE A 38 11.51 2.89 0.59
N ASP A 39 12.43 3.54 -0.13
CA ASP A 39 13.49 4.36 0.47
C ASP A 39 12.96 5.56 1.27
N TYR A 40 11.79 6.09 0.91
CA TYR A 40 11.16 7.16 1.66
C TYR A 40 10.51 6.65 2.95
N LEU A 41 9.85 5.49 2.90
CA LEU A 41 9.29 4.85 4.10
C LEU A 41 10.39 4.53 5.11
N LYS A 42 11.52 3.98 4.65
CA LYS A 42 12.72 3.78 5.49
C LYS A 42 13.22 5.07 6.13
N ARG A 43 13.12 6.21 5.45
CA ARG A 43 13.53 7.51 6.01
C ARG A 43 12.56 7.99 7.09
N ILE A 44 11.25 7.77 6.90
CA ILE A 44 10.22 8.09 7.90
C ILE A 44 10.37 7.21 9.13
N ASP A 45 10.54 5.91 8.91
CA ASP A 45 10.74 4.92 9.97
C ASP A 45 11.98 5.25 10.81
N LYS A 46 13.11 5.58 10.14
CA LYS A 46 14.33 6.07 10.81
C LYS A 46 14.15 7.39 11.58
N SER A 47 13.18 8.23 11.23
CA SER A 47 12.90 9.46 11.97
C SER A 47 11.94 9.26 13.15
N GLY A 48 11.50 8.02 13.42
CA GLY A 48 10.55 7.70 14.49
C GLY A 48 9.14 8.21 14.24
N THR A 49 8.85 8.63 13.00
CA THR A 49 7.56 9.19 12.61
C THR A 49 6.62 8.06 12.18
N SER A 50 5.38 8.06 12.65
CA SER A 50 4.41 7.04 12.24
C SER A 50 3.86 7.32 10.85
N PHE A 51 3.58 6.28 10.08
CA PHE A 51 2.92 6.40 8.79
C PHE A 51 1.88 5.30 8.59
N ILE A 52 0.87 5.61 7.78
CA ILE A 52 -0.10 4.67 7.26
C ILE A 52 -0.13 4.87 5.75
N SER A 53 0.05 3.78 5.02
CA SER A 53 0.09 3.88 3.57
C SER A 53 -0.57 2.72 2.84
N LYS A 54 -1.27 3.05 1.75
CA LYS A 54 -2.03 2.08 0.97
C LYS A 54 -1.10 1.26 0.08
N VAL A 55 -1.07 -0.06 0.24
CA VAL A 55 -0.32 -0.97 -0.64
C VAL A 55 -0.91 -0.98 -2.05
N LYS A 56 -0.04 -0.83 -3.06
CA LYS A 56 -0.43 -1.07 -4.46
C LYS A 56 -0.56 -2.58 -4.69
N SER A 57 -1.61 -3.01 -5.40
CA SER A 57 -1.93 -4.42 -5.62
C SER A 57 -0.82 -5.24 -6.29
N ASN A 58 0.06 -4.60 -7.06
CA ASN A 58 1.19 -5.25 -7.73
C ASN A 58 2.46 -5.36 -6.84
N THR A 59 2.39 -4.93 -5.57
CA THR A 59 3.53 -4.96 -4.65
C THR A 59 3.74 -6.39 -4.18
N SER A 60 4.97 -6.90 -4.30
CA SER A 60 5.31 -8.21 -3.73
C SER A 60 5.51 -8.10 -2.23
N LEU A 61 4.76 -8.90 -1.47
CA LEU A 61 4.82 -8.98 -0.02
C LEU A 61 5.36 -10.35 0.40
N TYR A 62 6.15 -10.38 1.45
CA TYR A 62 6.81 -11.59 1.93
C TYR A 62 6.73 -11.70 3.45
N VAL A 63 6.67 -12.93 3.96
CA VAL A 63 6.88 -13.25 5.37
C VAL A 63 8.18 -14.05 5.50
N LYS A 64 8.85 -13.93 6.64
CA LYS A 64 10.05 -14.73 6.94
C LYS A 64 9.63 -16.20 7.11
N ASN A 65 10.36 -17.11 6.47
CA ASN A 65 10.12 -18.54 6.61
C ASN A 65 10.63 -19.01 7.99
N PRO A 66 9.80 -19.62 8.86
CA PRO A 66 10.25 -20.17 10.13
C PRO A 66 11.20 -21.37 9.95
N THR A 67 11.08 -22.12 8.85
CA THR A 67 11.88 -23.31 8.56
C THR A 67 12.53 -23.19 7.18
N PRO A 68 13.56 -22.35 7.04
CA PRO A 68 14.24 -22.18 5.76
C PRO A 68 15.10 -23.41 5.44
N GLU A 69 15.15 -23.78 4.17
CA GLU A 69 16.03 -24.85 3.69
C GLU A 69 17.49 -24.46 3.90
N LYS A 70 18.30 -25.45 4.27
CA LYS A 70 19.76 -25.28 4.41
C LYS A 70 20.46 -26.08 3.32
N TYR A 71 21.56 -25.55 2.81
CA TYR A 71 22.50 -26.34 2.01
C TYR A 71 23.16 -27.41 2.90
N LYS A 72 23.77 -28.43 2.28
CA LYS A 72 24.53 -29.47 3.01
C LYS A 72 25.64 -28.88 3.90
N VAL A 73 26.12 -27.68 3.58
CA VAL A 73 27.14 -26.91 4.31
C VAL A 73 26.55 -26.11 5.49
N GLY A 74 25.24 -26.24 5.77
CA GLY A 74 24.56 -25.57 6.89
C GLY A 74 24.14 -24.12 6.64
N THR A 75 24.55 -23.51 5.52
CA THR A 75 24.11 -22.17 5.11
C THR A 75 22.65 -22.18 4.65
N ILE A 76 21.88 -21.16 5.04
CA ILE A 76 20.46 -21.03 4.64
C ILE A 76 20.37 -20.70 3.14
N LYS A 77 19.48 -21.37 2.42
CA LYS A 77 19.13 -21.01 1.05
C LYS A 77 18.31 -19.72 1.07
N LYS A 78 18.86 -18.63 0.52
CA LYS A 78 18.19 -17.33 0.40
C LYS A 78 16.83 -17.40 -0.30
N SER A 79 16.65 -18.35 -1.23
CA SER A 79 15.37 -18.59 -1.91
C SER A 79 14.27 -19.10 -0.97
N SER A 80 14.65 -19.82 0.08
CA SER A 80 13.73 -20.39 1.07
C SER A 80 13.55 -19.51 2.31
N GLU A 81 14.31 -18.42 2.42
CA GLU A 81 14.32 -17.54 3.60
C GLU A 81 13.02 -16.75 3.74
N TYR A 82 12.33 -16.48 2.62
CA TYR A 82 11.11 -15.69 2.59
C TYR A 82 10.04 -16.38 1.73
N ILE A 83 8.82 -16.40 2.24
CA ILE A 83 7.64 -16.92 1.55
C ILE A 83 6.86 -15.74 1.00
N LYS A 84 6.56 -15.76 -0.31
CA LYS A 84 5.72 -14.73 -0.92
C LYS A 84 4.27 -14.93 -0.47
N ILE A 85 3.63 -13.84 -0.07
CA ILE A 85 2.25 -13.85 0.39
C ILE A 85 1.33 -13.59 -0.80
N ASP A 86 0.28 -14.40 -0.90
CA ASP A 86 -0.85 -14.14 -1.78
C ASP A 86 -1.97 -13.48 -0.97
N ILE A 87 -2.11 -12.16 -1.15
CA ILE A 87 -3.10 -11.35 -0.41
C ILE A 87 -4.52 -11.85 -0.72
N ILE A 88 -4.79 -12.32 -1.95
CA ILE A 88 -6.13 -12.74 -2.35
C ILE A 88 -6.53 -13.98 -1.54
N LYS A 89 -5.66 -14.99 -1.49
CA LYS A 89 -5.88 -16.20 -0.68
C LYS A 89 -5.99 -15.90 0.81
N LEU A 90 -5.25 -14.90 1.29
CA LEU A 90 -5.25 -14.50 2.69
C LEU A 90 -6.58 -13.82 3.10
N VAL A 91 -7.21 -13.08 2.18
CA VAL A 91 -8.48 -12.36 2.42
C VAL A 91 -9.70 -13.21 2.08
N GLU A 92 -9.54 -14.28 1.31
CA GLU A 92 -10.61 -15.21 0.93
C GLU A 92 -11.45 -15.69 2.13
N PRO A 93 -10.88 -16.22 3.23
CA PRO A 93 -11.65 -16.72 4.37
C PRO A 93 -12.31 -15.62 5.23
N LEU A 94 -11.91 -14.35 5.08
CA LEU A 94 -12.43 -13.27 5.94
C LEU A 94 -13.90 -12.99 5.69
N ALA A 95 -14.64 -12.60 6.71
CA ALA A 95 -16.00 -12.06 6.56
C ALA A 95 -15.96 -10.63 5.97
N PRO A 96 -17.01 -10.18 5.25
CA PRO A 96 -17.10 -8.79 4.80
C PRO A 96 -17.03 -7.82 5.99
N GLY A 97 -16.10 -6.86 5.96
CA GLY A 97 -15.83 -5.91 7.05
C GLY A 97 -14.77 -6.37 8.06
N GLU A 98 -14.35 -7.63 8.01
CA GLU A 98 -13.32 -8.14 8.91
C GLU A 98 -11.94 -7.57 8.55
N THR A 99 -11.14 -7.34 9.59
CA THR A 99 -9.78 -6.81 9.49
C THR A 99 -8.79 -7.75 10.14
N ILE A 100 -7.66 -7.94 9.47
CA ILE A 100 -6.52 -8.70 9.97
C ILE A 100 -5.27 -7.84 9.96
N GLU A 101 -4.35 -8.19 10.86
CA GLU A 101 -3.11 -7.47 11.09
C GLU A 101 -1.94 -8.45 11.06
N LEU A 102 -0.92 -8.14 10.25
CA LEU A 102 0.32 -8.91 10.13
C LEU A 102 1.51 -7.98 10.40
N ASN A 103 2.28 -8.24 11.46
CA ASN A 103 3.34 -7.33 11.91
C ASN A 103 4.65 -7.47 11.13
N ASP A 104 5.00 -8.67 10.68
CA ASP A 104 6.33 -8.99 10.14
C ASP A 104 6.33 -9.19 8.62
N ILE A 105 5.84 -8.17 7.90
CA ILE A 105 5.71 -8.22 6.45
C ILE A 105 6.84 -7.45 5.78
N TYR A 106 7.56 -8.13 4.90
CA TYR A 106 8.61 -7.56 4.07
C TYR A 106 8.04 -7.08 2.74
N ILE A 107 8.29 -5.82 2.41
CA ILE A 107 7.71 -5.15 1.23
C ILE A 107 8.77 -5.02 0.13
N GLY A 108 8.38 -5.36 -1.11
CA GLY A 108 9.18 -5.15 -2.31
C GLY A 108 10.17 -6.27 -2.62
N SER A 109 10.72 -6.26 -3.84
CA SER A 109 11.56 -7.33 -4.37
C SER A 109 12.83 -7.59 -3.55
N LYS A 110 13.38 -6.51 -2.95
CA LYS A 110 14.58 -6.56 -2.11
C LYS A 110 14.30 -7.04 -0.68
N LYS A 111 13.03 -7.07 -0.26
CA LYS A 111 12.62 -7.51 1.09
C LYS A 111 13.35 -6.75 2.20
N ASP A 112 13.64 -5.48 1.94
CA ASP A 112 14.55 -4.66 2.74
C ASP A 112 13.81 -3.66 3.64
N PHE A 113 12.48 -3.75 3.68
CA PHE A 113 11.62 -2.96 4.54
C PHE A 113 10.57 -3.86 5.18
N GLN A 114 10.64 -3.99 6.50
CA GLN A 114 9.66 -4.70 7.31
C GLN A 114 8.64 -3.69 7.82
N SER A 115 7.36 -4.01 7.71
CA SER A 115 6.30 -3.17 8.19
C SER A 115 5.06 -3.99 8.52
N ARG A 116 4.16 -3.36 9.27
CA ARG A 116 2.86 -3.92 9.58
C ARG A 116 1.91 -3.76 8.39
N LEU A 117 1.25 -4.85 8.01
CA LEU A 117 0.20 -4.87 7.01
C LEU A 117 -1.16 -5.04 7.69
N ILE A 118 -2.07 -4.11 7.41
CA ILE A 118 -3.46 -4.19 7.85
C ILE A 118 -4.31 -4.42 6.60
N ILE A 119 -5.12 -5.47 6.61
CA ILE A 119 -6.01 -5.79 5.50
C ILE A 119 -7.45 -5.84 6.01
N THR A 120 -8.32 -5.08 5.36
CA THR A 120 -9.75 -5.05 5.66
C THR A 120 -10.53 -5.54 4.44
N LYS A 121 -11.36 -6.57 4.62
CA LYS A 121 -12.26 -7.03 3.56
C LYS A 121 -13.42 -6.06 3.41
N LEU A 122 -13.73 -5.67 2.17
CA LEU A 122 -14.80 -4.72 1.91
C LEU A 122 -16.17 -5.28 2.34
N THR A 123 -16.96 -4.43 2.98
CA THR A 123 -18.37 -4.70 3.24
C THR A 123 -19.17 -4.72 1.93
N LYS A 124 -20.33 -5.38 1.94
CA LYS A 124 -21.22 -5.46 0.77
C LYS A 124 -21.64 -4.07 0.28
N GLU A 125 -22.03 -3.20 1.20
CA GLU A 125 -22.41 -1.81 0.89
C GLU A 125 -21.27 -1.02 0.22
N ASN A 126 -20.04 -1.15 0.73
CA ASN A 126 -18.88 -0.49 0.11
C ASN A 126 -18.50 -1.08 -1.25
N LYS A 127 -18.84 -2.35 -1.49
CA LYS A 127 -18.68 -3.00 -2.80
C LYS A 127 -19.69 -2.45 -3.80
N GLU A 128 -20.95 -2.29 -3.39
CA GLU A 128 -22.01 -1.70 -4.21
C GLU A 128 -21.73 -0.24 -4.55
N LYS A 129 -21.34 0.58 -3.57
CA LYS A 129 -20.92 1.97 -3.80
C LYS A 129 -19.76 2.07 -4.79
N ARG A 130 -18.78 1.16 -4.70
CA ARG A 130 -17.67 1.10 -5.67
C ARG A 130 -18.14 0.74 -7.07
N LEU A 131 -19.04 -0.23 -7.20
CA LEU A 131 -19.58 -0.64 -8.49
C LEU A 131 -20.38 0.50 -9.12
N PHE A 132 -21.24 1.15 -8.36
CA PHE A 132 -22.01 2.31 -8.80
C PHE A 132 -21.10 3.44 -9.29
N ASN A 133 -20.11 3.84 -8.49
CA ASN A 133 -19.15 4.88 -8.88
C ASN A 133 -18.33 4.52 -10.13
N HIS A 134 -18.06 3.23 -10.33
CA HIS A 134 -17.34 2.76 -11.51
C HIS A 134 -18.20 2.90 -12.78
N ILE A 135 -19.46 2.48 -12.71
CA ILE A 135 -20.43 2.59 -13.81
C ILE A 135 -20.68 4.06 -14.16
N GLU A 136 -21.00 4.91 -13.17
CA GLU A 136 -21.16 6.36 -13.33
C GLU A 136 -19.92 7.01 -13.97
N GLY A 137 -18.72 6.56 -13.59
CA GLY A 137 -17.47 7.06 -14.14
C GLY A 137 -17.25 6.68 -15.61
N ILE A 138 -17.73 5.51 -16.03
CA ILE A 138 -17.69 5.06 -17.43
C ILE A 138 -18.69 5.85 -18.25
N GLU A 139 -19.94 5.95 -17.79
CA GLU A 139 -20.99 6.69 -18.51
C GLU A 139 -20.63 8.17 -18.73
N ARG A 140 -20.01 8.82 -17.73
CA ARG A 140 -19.49 10.18 -17.90
C ARG A 140 -18.37 10.27 -18.93
N LYS A 141 -17.46 9.30 -18.98
CA LYS A 141 -16.37 9.28 -19.97
C LYS A 141 -16.90 9.04 -21.38
N ASP A 142 -17.86 8.14 -21.53
CA ASP A 142 -18.50 7.85 -22.81
C ASP A 142 -19.28 9.08 -23.30
N TYR A 143 -19.98 9.78 -22.41
CA TYR A 143 -20.65 11.04 -22.73
C TYR A 143 -19.67 12.15 -23.16
N ILE A 144 -18.54 12.32 -22.45
CA ILE A 144 -17.51 13.31 -22.80
C ILE A 144 -16.87 12.96 -24.15
N SER A 145 -16.55 11.68 -24.39
CA SER A 145 -15.97 11.21 -25.65
C SER A 145 -16.92 11.42 -26.83
N GLN A 146 -18.21 11.14 -26.69
CA GLN A 146 -19.22 11.42 -27.72
C GLN A 146 -19.38 12.93 -28.00
N LYS A 147 -19.13 13.78 -27.02
CA LYS A 147 -19.20 15.23 -27.16
C LYS A 147 -17.96 15.81 -27.85
N GLU A 148 -16.78 15.22 -27.65
CA GLU A 148 -15.53 15.60 -28.33
C GLU A 148 -15.48 15.16 -29.80
N ILE A 149 -16.15 14.05 -30.17
CA ILE A 149 -16.22 13.56 -31.56
C ILE A 149 -17.20 14.38 -32.43
N ARG A 150 -18.06 15.21 -31.82
CA ARG A 150 -19.08 16.01 -32.51
C ARG A 150 -18.63 17.43 -32.89
N PHE A 151 -17.34 17.74 -32.83
CA PHE A 151 -16.76 19.01 -33.29
C PHE A 151 -15.79 18.80 -34.45
#